data_AF-A0AAD7SMN9-F1
#
_entry.id   AF-A0AAD7SMN9-F1
#
_cell.length_a   1.000
_cell.length_b   1.000
_cell.length_c   1.000
_cell.angle_alpha   90.00
_cell.angle_beta   90.00
_cell.angle_gamma   90.00
#
_symmetry.space_group_name_H-M   'P 1'
#
loop_
_entity.id
_entity.type
_entity.pdbx_description
1 polymer ?
#
loop_
_entity_poly.entity_id
_entity_poly.type
_entity_poly.pdbx_seq_one_letter_code
_entity_poly.pdbx_strand_id
1 'polypeptide(L)'
;MSVSAVEPISLYKLFNSAIIRAQYLHTMAAGFYKGLYDSERSLPTDAPRLSKISLPAGCYSDSIPTPNGKDETQEKSDGYLLSISSALIQSWVYPLKTLSDAFSNSLMFGTSDRILYELEDLSKGINELMKDVGDGGVHLDDLRRLRYENFDVILRNDASRKNYGLLACFKKDMHKVETYLKIAKCRRFVESNCTL
;
A
#
# COMPACT_ATOMS: atom_id res chain seq x y z
N MET A 1 -7.27 29.58 26.25
CA MET A 1 -7.57 28.23 25.73
C MET A 1 -7.96 28.40 24.27
N SER A 2 -7.01 28.23 23.36
CA SER A 2 -7.25 28.33 21.91
C SER A 2 -7.60 26.95 21.39
N VAL A 3 -8.88 26.75 21.05
CA VAL A 3 -9.30 25.61 20.25
C VAL A 3 -8.72 25.83 18.86
N SER A 4 -7.69 25.07 18.51
CA SER A 4 -7.13 25.11 17.16
C SER A 4 -8.14 24.49 16.22
N ALA A 5 -8.89 25.34 15.51
CA ALA A 5 -9.64 24.92 14.35
C ALA A 5 -8.62 24.53 13.29
N VAL A 6 -8.26 23.24 13.23
CA VAL A 6 -7.64 22.69 12.03
C VAL A 6 -8.67 22.92 10.92
N GLU A 7 -8.39 23.90 10.06
CA GLU A 7 -9.34 24.34 9.04
C GLU A 7 -9.76 23.13 8.17
N PRO A 8 -11.05 22.97 7.86
CA PRO A 8 -11.53 21.90 6.97
C PRO A 8 -10.82 21.89 5.60
N ILE A 9 -10.28 23.04 5.18
CA ILE A 9 -9.45 23.21 3.98
C ILE A 9 -8.11 22.46 4.10
N SER A 10 -7.50 22.43 5.30
CA SER A 10 -6.24 21.71 5.57
C SER A 10 -6.44 20.20 5.48
N LEU A 11 -7.48 19.68 6.14
CA LEU A 11 -7.79 18.24 6.15
C LEU A 11 -8.18 17.72 4.76
N TYR A 12 -8.95 18.50 4.00
CA TYR A 12 -9.29 18.19 2.61
C TYR A 12 -8.04 18.03 1.72
N LYS A 13 -7.07 18.96 1.86
CA LYS A 13 -5.80 18.90 1.12
C LYS A 13 -4.99 17.67 1.52
N LEU A 14 -4.93 17.33 2.81
CA LEU A 14 -4.24 16.13 3.29
C LEU A 14 -4.82 14.85 2.66
N PHE A 15 -6.14 14.71 2.64
CA PHE A 15 -6.80 13.56 1.99
C PHE A 15 -6.48 13.48 0.49
N ASN A 16 -6.61 14.58 -0.26
CA ASN A 16 -6.29 14.57 -1.69
C ASN A 16 -4.84 14.20 -1.94
N SER A 17 -3.93 14.77 -1.15
CA SER A 17 -2.50 14.52 -1.27
C SER A 17 -2.17 13.04 -0.96
N ALA A 18 -2.81 12.45 0.05
CA ALA A 18 -2.66 11.02 0.36
C ALA A 18 -3.25 10.11 -0.74
N ILE A 19 -4.44 10.43 -1.26
CA ILE A 19 -5.10 9.65 -2.33
C ILE A 19 -4.24 9.64 -3.59
N ILE A 20 -3.73 10.80 -4.01
CA ILE A 20 -2.89 10.92 -5.22
C ILE A 20 -1.65 10.04 -5.10
N ARG A 21 -0.99 10.03 -3.94
CA ARG A 21 0.20 9.19 -3.70
C ARG A 21 -0.12 7.70 -3.68
N ALA A 22 -1.19 7.31 -2.98
CA ALA A 22 -1.64 5.91 -2.96
C ALA A 22 -1.98 5.41 -4.38
N GLN A 23 -2.69 6.23 -5.15
CA GLN A 23 -3.02 5.94 -6.55
C GLN A 23 -1.78 5.85 -7.45
N TYR A 24 -0.80 6.74 -7.26
CA TYR A 24 0.48 6.68 -7.96
C TYR A 24 1.20 5.35 -7.69
N LEU A 25 1.35 4.98 -6.43
CA LEU A 25 2.00 3.74 -6.00
C LEU A 25 1.27 2.50 -6.54
N HIS A 26 -0.06 2.48 -6.45
CA HIS A 26 -0.89 1.42 -7.01
C HIS A 26 -0.70 1.28 -8.53
N THR A 27 -0.82 2.39 -9.28
CA THR A 27 -0.73 2.39 -10.74
C THR A 27 0.67 1.98 -11.22
N MET A 28 1.70 2.48 -10.57
CA MET A 28 3.09 2.13 -10.85
C MET A 28 3.34 0.63 -10.62
N ALA A 29 2.87 0.07 -9.50
CA ALA A 29 2.99 -1.36 -9.22
C ALA A 29 2.26 -2.21 -10.27
N ALA A 30 1.07 -1.77 -10.70
CA ALA A 30 0.32 -2.42 -11.78
C ALA A 30 1.08 -2.39 -13.11
N GLY A 31 1.72 -1.26 -13.43
CA GLY A 31 2.57 -1.09 -14.60
C GLY A 31 3.75 -2.06 -14.62
N PHE A 32 4.49 -2.17 -13.50
CA PHE A 32 5.60 -3.13 -13.40
C PHE A 32 5.14 -4.57 -13.47
N TYR A 33 4.08 -4.90 -12.75
CA TYR A 33 3.51 -6.24 -12.79
C TYR A 33 3.15 -6.65 -14.23
N LYS A 34 2.50 -5.75 -14.98
CA LYS A 34 2.16 -5.99 -16.39
C LYS A 34 3.38 -6.09 -17.29
N GLY A 35 4.33 -5.17 -17.17
CA GLY A 35 5.55 -5.16 -18.00
C GLY A 35 6.39 -6.42 -17.83
N LEU A 36 6.51 -6.93 -16.59
CA LEU A 36 7.19 -8.19 -16.33
C LEU A 36 6.39 -9.39 -16.89
N TYR A 37 5.08 -9.41 -16.71
CA TYR A 37 4.20 -10.45 -17.28
C TYR A 37 4.30 -10.53 -18.81
N ASP A 38 4.29 -9.38 -19.49
CA ASP A 38 4.36 -9.30 -20.96
C ASP A 38 5.76 -9.71 -21.48
N SER A 39 6.84 -9.34 -20.75
CA SER A 39 8.22 -9.75 -21.06
C SER A 39 8.39 -11.28 -21.00
N GLU A 40 7.82 -11.95 -19.99
CA GLU A 40 7.90 -13.41 -19.88
C GLU A 40 7.14 -14.14 -20.98
N ARG A 41 5.99 -13.61 -21.41
CA ARG A 41 5.20 -14.20 -22.50
C ARG A 41 5.92 -14.11 -23.85
N SER A 42 6.86 -13.18 -23.98
CA SER A 42 7.64 -12.96 -25.19
C SER A 42 8.83 -13.92 -25.33
N LEU A 43 9.10 -14.77 -24.32
CA LEU A 43 10.15 -15.79 -24.35
C LEU A 43 9.72 -17.05 -25.16
N PRO A 44 10.66 -17.73 -25.86
CA PRO A 44 10.38 -18.96 -26.60
C PRO A 44 9.80 -20.07 -25.73
N THR A 45 8.89 -20.87 -26.30
CA THR A 45 8.04 -21.88 -25.62
C THR A 45 8.79 -22.95 -24.82
N ASP A 46 10.08 -23.19 -25.11
CA ASP A 46 10.92 -24.20 -24.46
C ASP A 46 11.62 -23.70 -23.18
N ALA A 47 11.57 -22.39 -22.88
CA ALA A 47 11.91 -21.89 -21.56
C ALA A 47 10.80 -22.34 -20.59
N PRO A 48 11.11 -22.83 -19.38
CA PRO A 48 10.09 -23.25 -18.42
C PRO A 48 9.17 -22.06 -18.13
N ARG A 49 7.99 -22.06 -18.76
CA ARG A 49 7.01 -20.99 -18.62
C ARG A 49 6.63 -20.93 -17.15
N LEU A 50 6.92 -19.78 -16.54
CA LEU A 50 6.44 -19.39 -15.22
C LEU A 50 4.89 -19.37 -15.11
N SER A 51 4.14 -19.89 -16.08
CA SER A 51 2.74 -20.31 -15.94
C SER A 51 2.45 -21.26 -14.77
N LYS A 52 3.48 -21.83 -14.12
CA LYS A 52 3.43 -22.46 -12.79
C LYS A 52 3.94 -21.55 -11.66
N ILE A 53 3.87 -20.23 -11.79
CA ILE A 53 3.96 -19.31 -10.65
C ILE A 53 2.67 -19.53 -9.88
N SER A 54 2.73 -20.47 -8.93
CA SER A 54 1.94 -20.29 -7.72
C SER A 54 2.33 -18.91 -7.19
N LEU A 55 1.42 -17.94 -7.26
CA LEU A 55 1.53 -16.76 -6.39
C LEU A 55 1.85 -17.30 -4.99
N PRO A 56 2.72 -16.64 -4.20
CA PRO A 56 2.86 -16.98 -2.80
C PRO A 56 1.45 -17.19 -2.23
N ALA A 57 1.22 -18.23 -1.44
CA ALA A 57 -0.10 -18.65 -0.96
C ALA A 57 -0.81 -17.61 -0.07
N GLY A 58 -0.32 -16.36 -0.03
CA GLY A 58 -0.84 -15.19 0.64
C GLY A 58 0.17 -14.05 0.57
N CYS A 59 -0.31 -12.83 0.71
CA CYS A 59 0.52 -11.66 1.02
C CYS A 59 0.79 -11.62 2.53
N TYR A 60 1.94 -11.12 2.97
CA TYR A 60 2.20 -10.95 4.41
C TYR A 60 1.19 -10.04 5.08
N SER A 61 0.72 -9.03 4.35
CA SER A 61 -0.37 -8.15 4.75
C SER A 61 -1.71 -8.86 4.94
N ASP A 62 -1.87 -10.13 4.55
CA ASP A 62 -3.10 -10.89 4.79
C ASP A 62 -3.33 -11.20 6.28
N SER A 63 -2.29 -11.09 7.12
CA SER A 63 -2.47 -11.15 8.59
C SER A 63 -3.07 -9.88 9.18
N ILE A 64 -3.09 -8.77 8.42
CA ILE A 64 -3.72 -7.52 8.85
C ILE A 64 -5.23 -7.68 8.65
N PRO A 65 -6.07 -7.35 9.66
CA PRO A 65 -7.53 -7.49 9.59
C PRO A 65 -8.16 -6.41 8.71
N THR A 66 -7.86 -6.49 7.41
CA THR A 66 -8.38 -5.58 6.39
C THR A 66 -9.85 -5.90 6.12
N PRO A 67 -10.76 -4.92 6.16
CA PRO A 67 -12.14 -5.14 5.77
C PRO A 67 -12.18 -5.45 4.27
N ASN A 68 -12.91 -6.49 3.90
CA ASN A 68 -13.00 -6.98 2.53
C ASN A 68 -14.41 -6.73 1.98
N GLY A 69 -14.46 -6.25 0.75
CA GLY A 69 -15.73 -5.92 0.12
C GLY A 69 -16.32 -4.59 0.62
N LYS A 70 -17.38 -4.18 -0.06
CA LYS A 70 -18.01 -2.87 0.11
C LYS A 70 -18.65 -2.72 1.48
N ASP A 71 -19.49 -3.66 1.87
CA ASP A 71 -20.32 -3.57 3.08
C ASP A 71 -19.47 -3.53 4.35
N GLU A 72 -18.50 -4.44 4.50
CA GLU A 72 -17.60 -4.46 5.66
C GLU A 72 -16.78 -3.16 5.76
N THR A 73 -16.30 -2.64 4.62
CA THR A 73 -15.56 -1.37 4.59
C THR A 73 -16.47 -0.20 4.96
N GLN A 74 -17.73 -0.24 4.55
CA GLN A 74 -18.72 0.80 4.86
C GLN A 74 -19.12 0.85 6.34
N GLU A 75 -19.04 -0.26 7.06
CA GLU A 75 -19.32 -0.33 8.49
C GLU A 75 -18.17 0.17 9.38
N LYS A 76 -16.92 0.14 8.91
CA LYS A 76 -15.76 0.58 9.70
C LYS A 76 -15.69 2.11 9.81
N SER A 77 -15.27 2.57 10.99
CA SER A 77 -14.98 3.98 11.24
C SER A 77 -13.81 4.48 10.39
N ASP A 78 -13.77 5.77 10.09
CA ASP A 78 -12.69 6.32 9.27
C ASP A 78 -11.32 6.22 9.95
N GLY A 79 -11.28 6.35 11.28
CA GLY A 79 -10.05 6.13 12.05
C GLY A 79 -9.54 4.70 11.94
N TYR A 80 -10.44 3.71 11.94
CA TYR A 80 -10.07 2.31 11.68
C TYR A 80 -9.47 2.13 10.28
N LEU A 81 -10.11 2.71 9.25
CA LEU A 81 -9.62 2.66 7.87
C LEU A 81 -8.24 3.30 7.72
N LEU A 82 -7.97 4.42 8.42
CA LEU A 82 -6.65 5.06 8.44
C LEU A 82 -5.62 4.22 9.19
N SER A 83 -5.97 3.62 10.33
CA SER A 83 -5.09 2.73 11.10
C SER A 83 -4.67 1.49 10.30
N ILE A 84 -5.62 0.86 9.60
CA ILE A 84 -5.32 -0.25 8.70
C ILE A 84 -4.46 0.21 7.52
N SER A 85 -4.75 1.38 6.94
CA SER A 85 -3.92 1.95 5.87
C SER A 85 -2.47 2.18 6.32
N SER A 86 -2.29 2.73 7.53
CA SER A 86 -0.98 2.92 8.14
C SER A 86 -0.24 1.59 8.34
N ALA A 87 -0.93 0.56 8.83
CA ALA A 87 -0.34 -0.77 9.00
C ALA A 87 0.11 -1.39 7.67
N LEU A 88 -0.71 -1.27 6.62
CA LEU A 88 -0.34 -1.72 5.27
C LEU A 88 0.90 -0.98 4.78
N ILE A 89 0.92 0.36 4.81
CA ILE A 89 2.07 1.16 4.34
C ILE A 89 3.34 0.79 5.10
N GLN A 90 3.28 0.67 6.43
CA GLN A 90 4.44 0.34 7.24
C GLN A 90 4.98 -1.07 6.98
N SER A 91 4.11 -2.01 6.63
CA SER A 91 4.54 -3.34 6.20
C SER A 91 5.41 -3.32 4.92
N TRP A 92 5.36 -2.23 4.15
CA TRP A 92 6.05 -2.08 2.86
C TRP A 92 7.31 -1.23 2.90
N VAL A 93 7.54 -0.41 3.94
CA VAL A 93 8.71 0.48 4.02
C VAL A 93 10.02 -0.31 3.98
N TYR A 94 10.15 -1.33 4.83
CA TYR A 94 11.35 -2.17 4.86
C TYR A 94 11.50 -3.04 3.59
N PRO A 95 10.45 -3.77 3.14
CA PRO A 95 10.51 -4.52 1.89
C PRO A 95 10.94 -3.70 0.67
N LEU A 96 10.41 -2.49 0.53
CA LEU A 96 10.73 -1.64 -0.62
C LEU A 96 12.13 -1.06 -0.52
N LYS A 97 12.63 -0.76 0.68
CA LYS A 97 14.03 -0.38 0.88
C LYS A 97 14.97 -1.50 0.42
N THR A 98 14.71 -2.73 0.86
CA THR A 98 15.54 -3.88 0.44
C THR A 98 15.42 -4.18 -1.05
N LEU A 99 14.23 -4.01 -1.63
CA LEU A 99 14.01 -4.16 -3.07
C LEU A 99 14.76 -3.09 -3.87
N SER A 100 14.70 -1.83 -3.42
CA SER A 100 15.42 -0.70 -4.01
C SER A 100 16.93 -0.93 -4.00
N ASP A 101 17.48 -1.36 -2.85
CA ASP A 101 18.89 -1.72 -2.72
C ASP A 101 19.29 -2.85 -3.69
N ALA A 102 18.44 -3.86 -3.86
CA ALA A 102 18.69 -4.98 -4.77
C ALA A 102 18.63 -4.59 -6.27
N PHE A 103 17.84 -3.59 -6.64
CA PHE A 103 17.73 -3.07 -8.01
C PHE A 103 18.58 -1.84 -8.29
N SER A 104 19.44 -1.44 -7.34
CA SER A 104 20.32 -0.29 -7.44
C SER A 104 21.20 -0.24 -8.71
N ASN A 105 21.46 -1.41 -9.31
CA ASN A 105 22.27 -1.57 -10.51
C ASN A 105 21.47 -1.81 -11.81
N SER A 106 20.15 -1.55 -11.83
CA SER A 106 19.26 -1.76 -12.99
C SER A 106 18.70 -0.44 -13.54
N LEU A 107 18.22 -0.42 -14.79
CA LEU A 107 17.45 0.70 -15.40
C LEU A 107 16.26 1.17 -14.54
N MET A 108 15.85 0.37 -13.56
CA MET A 108 14.81 0.64 -12.57
C MET A 108 15.24 1.54 -11.39
N PHE A 109 16.54 1.84 -11.22
CA PHE A 109 17.07 2.48 -10.01
C PHE A 109 16.33 3.77 -9.62
N GLY A 110 16.22 4.73 -10.55
CA GLY A 110 15.54 6.00 -10.30
C GLY A 110 14.02 5.88 -10.11
N THR A 111 13.43 4.75 -10.49
CA THR A 111 12.03 4.47 -10.17
C THR A 111 11.91 3.97 -8.73
N SER A 112 12.84 3.14 -8.24
CA SER A 112 12.78 2.60 -6.88
C SER A 112 12.89 3.68 -5.79
N ASP A 113 13.76 4.67 -5.98
CA ASP A 113 13.94 5.79 -5.04
C ASP A 113 12.67 6.65 -4.95
N ARG A 114 12.04 6.89 -6.10
CA ARG A 114 10.78 7.63 -6.17
C ARG A 114 9.65 6.86 -5.47
N ILE A 115 9.59 5.54 -5.65
CA ILE A 115 8.58 4.70 -4.96
C ILE A 115 8.75 4.78 -3.45
N LEU A 116 9.99 4.67 -2.96
CA LEU A 116 10.29 4.77 -1.54
C LEU A 116 9.90 6.15 -1.00
N TYR A 117 10.27 7.22 -1.69
CA TYR A 117 9.90 8.59 -1.33
C TYR A 117 8.38 8.77 -1.23
N GLU A 118 7.63 8.34 -2.25
CA GLU A 118 6.17 8.47 -2.30
C GLU A 118 5.49 7.64 -1.19
N LEU A 119 6.04 6.48 -0.85
CA LEU A 119 5.54 5.65 0.25
C LEU A 119 5.80 6.29 1.63
N GLU A 120 6.99 6.82 1.85
CA GLU A 120 7.34 7.53 3.09
C GLU A 120 6.49 8.79 3.26
N ASP A 121 6.27 9.54 2.17
CA ASP A 121 5.47 10.75 2.17
C ASP A 121 3.97 10.43 2.37
N LEU A 122 3.47 9.34 1.77
CA LEU A 122 2.14 8.80 2.07
C LEU A 122 2.02 8.40 3.55
N SER A 123 3.02 7.72 4.11
CA SER A 123 3.05 7.34 5.53
C SER A 123 2.93 8.57 6.44
N LYS A 124 3.69 9.63 6.15
CA LYS A 124 3.59 10.92 6.87
C LYS A 124 2.19 11.52 6.74
N GLY A 125 1.63 11.57 5.52
CA GLY A 125 0.29 12.08 5.28
C GLY A 125 -0.80 11.35 6.06
N ILE A 126 -0.72 10.01 6.14
CA ILE A 126 -1.64 9.20 6.96
C ILE A 126 -1.50 9.52 8.44
N ASN A 127 -0.26 9.63 8.95
CA ASN A 127 -0.04 9.97 10.36
C ASN A 127 -0.61 11.35 10.71
N GLU A 128 -0.50 12.34 9.82
CA GLU A 128 -1.15 13.65 10.02
C GLU A 128 -2.67 13.53 9.99
N LEU A 129 -3.26 12.80 9.03
CA LEU A 129 -4.71 12.56 9.00
C LEU A 129 -5.22 11.91 10.30
N MET A 130 -4.47 10.96 10.87
CA MET A 130 -4.84 10.28 12.10
C MET A 130 -4.84 11.20 13.34
N LYS A 131 -4.06 12.29 13.35
CA LYS A 131 -4.10 13.27 14.45
C LYS A 131 -5.45 13.98 14.53
N ASP A 132 -6.07 14.24 13.39
CA ASP A 132 -7.36 14.93 13.31
C ASP A 132 -8.55 13.96 13.33
N VAL A 133 -8.43 12.82 12.64
CA VAL A 133 -9.51 11.83 12.49
C VAL A 133 -9.62 10.88 13.69
N GLY A 134 -8.52 10.67 14.41
CA GLY A 134 -8.39 9.61 15.41
C GLY A 134 -8.01 8.25 14.80
N ASP A 135 -7.54 7.33 15.64
CA ASP A 135 -7.07 5.99 15.25
C ASP A 135 -8.17 4.92 15.25
N GLY A 136 -9.41 5.32 15.54
CA GLY A 136 -10.57 4.42 15.59
C GLY A 136 -10.55 3.42 16.76
N GLY A 137 -9.75 3.66 17.81
CA GLY A 137 -9.65 2.77 18.96
C GLY A 137 -8.91 1.46 18.67
N VAL A 138 -8.18 1.40 17.54
CA VAL A 138 -7.34 0.26 17.20
C VAL A 138 -6.01 0.42 17.94
N HIS A 139 -5.73 -0.46 18.91
CA HIS A 139 -4.42 -0.48 19.55
C HIS A 139 -3.36 -0.85 18.51
N LEU A 140 -2.62 0.18 18.05
CA LEU A 140 -1.57 0.06 17.05
C LEU A 140 -0.48 -0.95 17.47
N ASP A 141 -0.38 -1.26 18.77
CA ASP A 141 0.50 -2.26 19.37
C ASP A 141 0.13 -3.72 19.02
N ASP A 142 -1.16 -4.03 18.83
CA ASP A 142 -1.58 -5.36 18.37
C ASP A 142 -1.26 -5.55 16.88
N LEU A 143 -1.44 -4.50 16.08
CA LEU A 143 -0.98 -4.45 14.69
C LEU A 143 0.55 -4.37 14.58
N ARG A 144 1.23 -3.96 15.66
CA ARG A 144 2.70 -3.80 15.70
C ARG A 144 3.44 -5.11 15.65
N ARG A 145 2.88 -6.13 16.29
CA ARG A 145 3.43 -7.48 16.33
C ARG A 145 3.43 -8.15 14.95
N LEU A 146 2.52 -7.74 14.06
CA LEU A 146 2.47 -8.19 12.67
C LEU A 146 3.55 -7.55 11.77
N ARG A 147 4.23 -6.47 12.22
CA ARG A 147 5.11 -5.64 11.38
C ARG A 147 6.51 -6.23 11.09
N TYR A 148 6.99 -7.26 11.80
CA TYR A 148 8.44 -7.55 11.78
C TYR A 148 8.91 -9.01 11.70
N GLU A 149 8.14 -10.02 12.14
CA GLU A 149 8.74 -11.35 12.37
C GLU A 149 8.95 -12.24 11.12
N ASN A 150 8.44 -11.87 9.93
CA ASN A 150 8.43 -12.79 8.79
C ASN A 150 9.28 -12.37 7.57
N PHE A 151 9.92 -11.20 7.56
CA PHE A 151 10.52 -10.69 6.32
C PHE A 151 11.95 -11.20 6.03
N ASP A 152 12.78 -11.43 7.06
CA ASP A 152 14.17 -11.88 6.91
C ASP A 152 14.33 -13.27 6.26
N VAL A 153 13.27 -14.07 6.25
CA VAL A 153 13.31 -15.46 5.74
C VAL A 153 13.19 -15.53 4.21
N ILE A 154 12.68 -14.48 3.55
CA ILE A 154 12.19 -14.61 2.17
C ILE A 154 13.24 -14.25 1.11
N LEU A 155 14.19 -13.38 1.44
CA LEU A 155 15.22 -12.91 0.50
C LEU A 155 16.31 -13.94 0.19
N ARG A 156 16.29 -15.11 0.84
CA ARG A 156 17.37 -16.10 0.79
C ARG A 156 17.26 -17.23 -0.23
N ASN A 157 16.41 -17.13 -1.28
CA ASN A 157 16.56 -17.99 -2.47
C ASN A 157 15.64 -17.59 -3.64
N ASP A 158 16.10 -17.69 -4.88
CA ASP A 158 15.38 -17.43 -6.15
C ASP A 158 14.81 -16.01 -6.36
N ALA A 159 15.69 -15.11 -6.84
CA ALA A 159 15.46 -13.67 -6.95
C ALA A 159 14.36 -13.23 -7.94
N SER A 160 14.06 -13.95 -9.02
CA SER A 160 13.07 -13.46 -10.01
C SER A 160 11.62 -13.79 -9.64
N ARG A 161 11.34 -15.02 -9.18
CA ARG A 161 9.97 -15.51 -8.86
C ARG A 161 9.33 -14.79 -7.68
N LYS A 162 10.11 -14.43 -6.67
CA LYS A 162 9.63 -13.77 -5.44
C LYS A 162 9.28 -12.30 -5.64
N ASN A 163 9.91 -11.63 -6.61
CA ASN A 163 9.63 -10.23 -6.94
C ASN A 163 8.22 -10.04 -7.53
N TYR A 164 7.70 -11.01 -8.30
CA TYR A 164 6.33 -10.96 -8.83
C TYR A 164 5.26 -11.01 -7.76
N GLY A 165 5.40 -11.93 -6.81
CA GLY A 165 4.48 -12.03 -5.67
C GLY A 165 4.50 -10.76 -4.83
N LEU A 166 5.68 -10.20 -4.60
CA LEU A 166 5.86 -8.96 -3.86
C LEU A 166 5.18 -7.77 -4.55
N LEU A 167 5.39 -7.59 -5.86
CA LEU A 167 4.72 -6.54 -6.64
C LEU A 167 3.21 -6.71 -6.70
N ALA A 168 2.72 -7.95 -6.81
CA ALA A 168 1.29 -8.24 -6.78
C ALA A 168 0.66 -7.87 -5.43
N CYS A 169 1.34 -8.18 -4.33
CA CYS A 169 0.92 -7.83 -2.97
C CYS A 169 0.98 -6.32 -2.76
N PHE A 170 2.05 -5.65 -3.17
CA PHE A 170 2.19 -4.20 -3.07
C PHE A 170 1.06 -3.49 -3.83
N LYS A 171 0.80 -3.92 -5.06
CA LYS A 171 -0.32 -3.42 -5.87
C LYS A 171 -1.67 -3.58 -5.16
N LYS A 172 -1.94 -4.77 -4.61
CA LYS A 172 -3.17 -5.09 -3.87
C LYS A 172 -3.34 -4.19 -2.64
N ASP A 173 -2.28 -4.00 -1.88
CA ASP A 173 -2.34 -3.23 -0.63
C ASP A 173 -2.47 -1.73 -0.89
N MET A 174 -1.77 -1.20 -1.89
CA MET A 174 -1.92 0.22 -2.27
C MET A 174 -3.31 0.52 -2.83
N HIS A 175 -3.92 -0.42 -3.55
CA HIS A 175 -5.33 -0.29 -3.96
C HIS A 175 -6.29 -0.24 -2.76
N LYS A 176 -6.05 -1.05 -1.72
CA LYS A 176 -6.83 -0.99 -0.47
C LYS A 176 -6.67 0.38 0.21
N VAL A 177 -5.44 0.85 0.39
CA VAL A 177 -5.14 2.16 0.97
C VAL A 177 -5.83 3.29 0.19
N GLU A 178 -5.72 3.29 -1.13
CA GLU A 178 -6.38 4.25 -2.01
C GLU A 178 -7.91 4.25 -1.79
N THR A 179 -8.51 3.06 -1.74
CA THR A 179 -9.96 2.87 -1.55
C THR A 179 -10.40 3.39 -0.18
N TYR A 180 -9.69 3.02 0.88
CA TYR A 180 -9.99 3.44 2.25
C TYR A 180 -9.91 4.96 2.42
N LEU A 181 -8.90 5.61 1.82
CA LEU A 181 -8.77 7.06 1.83
C LEU A 181 -9.89 7.77 1.08
N LYS A 182 -10.29 7.24 -0.09
CA LYS A 182 -11.42 7.77 -0.86
C LYS A 182 -12.70 7.70 -0.03
N ILE A 183 -13.00 6.56 0.56
CA ILE A 183 -14.20 6.37 1.41
C ILE A 183 -14.19 7.33 2.60
N ALA A 184 -13.09 7.41 3.34
CA ALA A 184 -12.96 8.29 4.50
C ALA A 184 -13.10 9.79 4.13
N LYS A 185 -12.56 10.21 2.97
CA LYS A 185 -12.73 11.56 2.44
C LYS A 185 -14.20 11.81 2.05
N CYS A 186 -14.81 10.89 1.32
CA CYS A 186 -16.18 10.99 0.83
C CYS A 186 -17.19 11.17 1.97
N ARG A 187 -17.05 10.41 3.05
CA ARG A 187 -17.90 10.51 4.24
C ARG A 187 -17.79 11.87 4.93
N ARG A 188 -16.59 12.46 4.93
CA ARG A 188 -16.32 13.75 5.61
C ARG A 188 -16.77 14.98 4.84
N PHE A 189 -16.56 14.98 3.52
CA PHE A 189 -16.74 16.17 2.70
C PHE A 189 -17.97 16.11 1.79
N VAL A 190 -18.75 15.02 1.84
CA VAL A 190 -20.01 14.83 1.08
C VAL A 190 -19.85 15.24 -0.38
N GLU A 191 -18.79 14.77 -1.04
CA GLU A 191 -18.56 15.06 -2.46
C GLU A 191 -19.60 14.31 -3.31
N SER A 192 -20.30 15.03 -4.19
CA SER A 192 -21.35 14.51 -5.06
C SER A 192 -20.88 13.45 -6.07
N ASN A 193 -19.57 13.30 -6.28
CA ASN A 193 -18.97 12.36 -7.22
C ASN A 193 -18.43 11.08 -6.55
N CYS A 194 -18.66 10.90 -5.25
CA CYS A 194 -18.25 9.70 -4.54
C CYS A 194 -19.13 8.52 -4.92
N THR A 195 -18.59 7.60 -5.73
CA THR A 195 -19.22 6.29 -5.94
C THR A 195 -18.75 5.37 -4.80
N LEU A 196 -19.56 5.32 -3.74
CA LEU A 196 -19.37 4.41 -2.59
C LEU A 196 -19.72 2.98 -2.96
#